data_AF-A0A1H7MP70-F1
#
_entry.id   AF-A0A1H7MP70-F1
#
_cell.length_a   1.000
_cell.length_b   1.000
_cell.length_c   1.000
_cell.angle_alpha   90.00
_cell.angle_beta   90.00
_cell.angle_gamma   90.00
#
_symmetry.space_group_name_H-M   'P 1'
#
loop_
_entity.id
_entity.type
_entity.pdbx_description
1 polymer ?
#
loop_
_entity_poly.entity_id
_entity_poly.type
_entity_poly.pdbx_seq_one_letter_code
_entity_poly.pdbx_strand_id
1 'polypeptide(L)'
;MNVTRALQRAVKEFKLGTKALAAAMSNGRDKIMSDVVLMAKVNPDRTDTHCSPQEMLQIMDITGDHGALFEMAEEMGYVLLKNPLAGQEPGECSKHLVSCIKEFGEFVETVSSAAADNDITHNELKDIHGRCADAQAAILKLQAWAEARHEQSKPARLRVA
;
A
#
# COMPACT_ATOMS: atom_id res chain seq x y z
N MET A 1 -0.71 16.71 11.94
CA MET A 1 -0.71 15.33 11.41
C MET A 1 -0.38 15.36 9.93
N ASN A 2 0.67 14.65 9.51
CA ASN A 2 0.98 14.53 8.08
C ASN A 2 -0.11 13.74 7.33
N VAL A 3 -0.76 12.78 8.01
CA VAL A 3 -1.88 11.98 7.46
C VAL A 3 -3.01 12.87 6.91
N THR A 4 -3.50 13.84 7.68
CA THR A 4 -4.57 14.74 7.23
C THR A 4 -4.12 15.63 6.06
N ARG A 5 -2.85 16.05 6.04
CA ARG A 5 -2.28 16.81 4.91
C ARG A 5 -2.18 15.96 3.65
N ALA A 6 -1.79 14.69 3.77
CA ALA A 6 -1.77 13.75 2.66
C ALA A 6 -3.17 13.53 2.09
N LEU A 7 -4.21 13.41 2.93
CA LEU A 7 -5.60 13.38 2.47
C LEU A 7 -6.02 14.68 1.78
N GLN A 8 -5.64 15.82 2.33
CA GLN A 8 -5.95 17.12 1.72
C GLN A 8 -5.33 17.24 0.33
N ARG A 9 -4.09 16.77 0.17
CA ARG A 9 -3.39 16.69 -1.12
C ARG A 9 -4.16 15.80 -2.09
N ALA A 10 -4.45 14.55 -1.70
CA ALA A 10 -5.18 13.59 -2.52
C ALA A 10 -6.51 14.16 -3.05
N VAL A 11 -7.27 14.85 -2.19
CA VAL A 11 -8.53 15.49 -2.56
C VAL A 11 -8.33 16.65 -3.55
N LYS A 12 -7.33 17.51 -3.32
CA LYS A 12 -7.06 18.68 -4.19
C LYS A 12 -6.50 18.30 -5.56
N GLU A 13 -5.69 17.25 -5.62
CA GLU A 13 -5.01 16.80 -6.84
C GLU A 13 -5.84 15.81 -7.66
N PHE A 14 -7.02 15.42 -7.17
CA PHE A 14 -7.89 14.51 -7.90
C PHE A 14 -8.33 15.09 -9.25
N LYS A 15 -8.03 14.37 -10.34
CA LYS A 15 -8.18 14.85 -11.73
C LYS A 15 -9.60 15.29 -12.10
N LEU A 16 -10.63 14.63 -11.55
CA LEU A 16 -12.04 14.97 -11.81
C LEU A 16 -12.56 16.08 -10.89
N GLY A 17 -11.72 16.55 -9.97
CA GLY A 17 -12.03 17.62 -9.01
C GLY A 17 -12.80 17.16 -7.78
N THR A 18 -12.76 17.99 -6.74
CA THR A 18 -13.35 17.72 -5.41
C THR A 18 -14.83 17.38 -5.47
N LYS A 19 -15.59 18.03 -6.36
CA LYS A 19 -17.03 17.78 -6.51
C LYS A 19 -17.32 16.37 -7.01
N ALA A 20 -16.56 15.90 -7.98
CA ALA A 20 -16.69 14.54 -8.50
C ALA A 20 -16.28 13.53 -7.43
N LEU A 21 -15.22 13.81 -6.65
CA LEU A 21 -14.80 12.96 -5.54
C LEU A 21 -15.88 12.87 -4.45
N ALA A 22 -16.43 14.00 -4.01
CA ALA A 22 -17.49 14.03 -3.00
C ALA A 22 -18.76 13.28 -3.47
N ALA A 23 -19.12 13.41 -4.75
CA ALA A 23 -20.20 12.65 -5.37
C ALA A 23 -19.88 11.13 -5.38
N ALA A 24 -18.66 10.74 -5.73
CA ALA A 24 -18.23 9.34 -5.73
C ALA A 24 -18.13 8.71 -4.33
N MET A 25 -17.86 9.52 -3.30
CA MET A 25 -17.90 9.09 -1.90
C MET A 25 -19.32 8.92 -1.35
N SER A 26 -20.33 9.46 -2.04
CA SER A 26 -21.73 9.38 -1.63
C SER A 26 -22.32 8.01 -2.03
N ASN A 27 -21.86 6.95 -1.35
CA ASN A 27 -22.31 5.58 -1.59
C ASN A 27 -23.52 5.23 -0.70
N GLY A 28 -24.72 5.17 -1.30
CA GLY A 28 -25.95 4.71 -0.64
C GLY A 28 -26.75 5.81 0.06
N ARG A 29 -28.06 5.55 0.26
CA ARG A 29 -29.13 6.52 0.54
C ARG A 29 -28.98 7.36 1.83
N ASP A 30 -28.00 7.10 2.68
CA ASP A 30 -27.95 7.65 4.06
C ASP A 30 -26.84 8.68 4.32
N LYS A 31 -25.90 8.96 3.39
CA LYS A 31 -24.88 10.00 3.61
C LYS A 31 -24.47 10.71 2.33
N ILE A 32 -24.98 11.93 2.15
CA ILE A 32 -24.57 12.83 1.06
C ILE A 32 -23.30 13.57 1.51
N MET A 33 -22.21 13.40 0.77
CA MET A 33 -20.97 14.15 0.97
C MET A 33 -20.93 15.34 0.01
N SER A 34 -20.85 16.56 0.53
CA SER A 34 -20.59 17.76 -0.28
C SER A 34 -19.10 18.04 -0.39
N ASP A 35 -18.71 18.78 -1.43
CA ASP A 35 -17.33 19.25 -1.62
C ASP A 35 -16.85 20.12 -0.45
N VAL A 36 -17.73 20.97 0.09
CA VAL A 36 -17.44 21.81 1.25
C VAL A 36 -17.19 20.97 2.51
N VAL A 37 -18.03 19.95 2.76
CA VAL A 37 -17.87 19.07 3.93
C VAL A 37 -16.64 18.18 3.78
N LEU A 38 -16.36 17.68 2.57
CA LEU A 38 -15.14 16.93 2.29
C LEU A 38 -13.90 17.77 2.56
N MET A 39 -13.83 18.99 2.04
CA MET A 39 -12.72 19.91 2.30
C MET A 39 -12.58 20.29 3.77
N ALA A 40 -13.69 20.40 4.50
CA ALA A 40 -13.67 20.60 5.95
C ALA A 40 -13.05 19.40 6.68
N LYS A 41 -13.44 18.18 6.31
CA LYS A 41 -12.98 16.92 6.92
C LYS A 41 -11.49 16.66 6.73
N VAL A 42 -10.93 17.07 5.60
CA VAL A 42 -9.50 16.91 5.30
C VAL A 42 -8.68 18.16 5.64
N ASN A 43 -9.26 19.16 6.30
CA ASN A 43 -8.52 20.35 6.70
C ASN A 43 -7.75 20.08 8.01
N PRO A 44 -6.40 20.12 8.00
CA PRO A 44 -5.60 19.90 9.21
C PRO A 44 -5.80 20.96 10.29
N ASP A 45 -6.29 22.15 9.92
CA ASP A 45 -6.49 23.27 10.85
C ASP A 45 -7.88 23.25 11.51
N ARG A 46 -8.75 22.31 11.13
CA ARG A 46 -10.10 22.15 11.71
C ARG A 46 -10.14 21.04 12.75
N THR A 47 -10.80 21.32 13.87
CA THR A 47 -10.97 20.39 14.99
C THR A 47 -12.43 19.97 15.20
N ASP A 48 -13.37 20.60 14.51
CA ASP A 48 -14.81 20.37 14.64
C ASP A 48 -15.33 19.24 13.74
N THR A 49 -14.60 18.93 12.68
CA THR A 49 -15.01 17.98 11.65
C THR A 49 -13.86 17.02 11.37
N HIS A 50 -14.10 15.72 11.52
CA HIS A 50 -13.08 14.71 11.30
C HIS A 50 -13.40 13.83 10.10
N CYS A 51 -12.35 13.42 9.40
CA CYS A 51 -12.40 12.33 8.43
C CYS A 51 -12.36 11.00 9.18
N SER A 52 -13.43 10.20 9.05
CA SER A 52 -13.46 8.85 9.62
C SER A 52 -12.51 7.91 8.88
N PRO A 53 -12.05 6.80 9.50
CA PRO A 53 -11.22 5.81 8.82
C PRO A 53 -11.85 5.26 7.52
N GLN A 54 -13.18 5.10 7.51
CA GLN A 54 -13.92 4.66 6.32
C GLN A 54 -13.87 5.70 5.20
N GLU A 55 -14.03 6.99 5.52
CA GLU A 55 -13.92 8.09 4.55
C GLU A 55 -12.47 8.21 4.03
N MET A 56 -11.47 8.03 4.90
CA MET A 56 -10.07 8.00 4.52
C MET A 56 -9.79 6.88 3.50
N LEU A 57 -10.28 5.67 3.77
CA LEU A 57 -10.13 4.52 2.85
C LEU A 57 -10.78 4.80 1.49
N GLN A 58 -12.00 5.38 1.48
CA GLN A 58 -12.69 5.76 0.24
C GLN A 58 -11.91 6.80 -0.57
N ILE A 59 -11.34 7.81 0.10
CA ILE A 59 -10.50 8.81 -0.59
C ILE A 59 -9.32 8.12 -1.26
N MET A 60 -8.58 7.26 -0.54
CA MET A 60 -7.42 6.55 -1.09
C MET A 60 -7.81 5.61 -2.24
N ASP A 61 -8.93 4.90 -2.13
CA ASP A 61 -9.43 3.98 -3.16
C ASP A 61 -9.83 4.72 -4.46
N ILE A 62 -10.62 5.79 -4.35
CA ILE A 62 -11.10 6.56 -5.51
C ILE A 62 -9.96 7.36 -6.17
N THR A 63 -9.08 7.95 -5.38
CA THR A 63 -7.99 8.80 -5.90
C THR A 63 -6.77 7.98 -6.34
N GLY A 64 -6.57 6.79 -5.76
CA GLY A 64 -5.34 6.01 -5.89
C GLY A 64 -4.15 6.60 -5.12
N ASP A 65 -4.29 7.75 -4.45
CA ASP A 65 -3.24 8.34 -3.61
C ASP A 65 -3.27 7.69 -2.23
N HIS A 66 -2.27 6.83 -1.98
CA HIS A 66 -2.09 6.11 -0.71
C HIS A 66 -1.18 6.85 0.26
N GLY A 67 -0.87 8.13 0.03
CA GLY A 67 0.04 8.92 0.86
C GLY A 67 -0.32 8.90 2.34
N ALA A 68 -1.61 8.99 2.68
CA ALA A 68 -2.07 8.92 4.06
C ALA A 68 -1.73 7.57 4.73
N LEU A 69 -1.80 6.46 3.98
CA LEU A 69 -1.40 5.14 4.46
C LEU A 69 0.10 5.07 4.73
N PHE A 70 0.93 5.61 3.82
CA PHE A 70 2.38 5.68 4.01
C PHE A 70 2.78 6.51 5.24
N GLU A 71 2.15 7.67 5.44
CA GLU A 71 2.40 8.51 6.62
C GLU A 71 2.02 7.79 7.92
N MET A 72 0.91 7.06 7.95
CA MET A 72 0.52 6.25 9.12
C MET A 72 1.54 5.14 9.41
N ALA A 73 2.04 4.48 8.37
CA ALA A 73 3.05 3.45 8.53
C ALA A 73 4.38 4.01 9.02
N GLU A 74 4.82 5.15 8.48
CA GLU A 74 6.04 5.84 8.91
C GLU A 74 5.95 6.26 10.39
N GLU A 75 4.83 6.88 10.79
CA GLU A 75 4.60 7.33 12.18
C GLU A 75 4.63 6.17 13.18
N MET A 76 4.22 4.98 12.76
CA MET A 76 4.15 3.78 13.59
C MET A 76 5.35 2.83 13.40
N GLY A 77 6.34 3.19 12.56
CA GLY A 77 7.51 2.36 12.30
C GLY A 77 7.22 1.07 11.49
N TYR A 78 6.14 1.05 10.72
CA TYR A 78 5.80 -0.06 9.82
C TYR A 78 6.29 0.19 8.39
N VAL A 79 6.52 -0.90 7.67
CA VAL A 79 6.74 -0.90 6.22
C VAL A 79 5.48 -1.43 5.54
N LEU A 80 5.03 -0.73 4.50
CA LEU A 80 3.90 -1.15 3.68
C LEU A 80 4.39 -1.82 2.41
N LEU A 81 3.93 -3.04 2.18
CA LEU A 81 4.11 -3.75 0.92
C LEU A 81 2.76 -3.92 0.25
N LYS A 82 2.61 -3.32 -0.93
CA LYS A 82 1.40 -3.50 -1.74
C LYS A 82 1.32 -4.95 -2.21
N ASN A 83 0.21 -5.60 -1.91
CA ASN A 83 -0.02 -6.97 -2.36
C ASN A 83 -0.12 -7.03 -3.91
N PRO A 84 0.72 -7.85 -4.59
CA PRO A 84 0.71 -7.94 -6.04
C PRO A 84 -0.51 -8.65 -6.64
N LEU A 85 -1.39 -9.25 -5.82
CA LEU A 85 -2.61 -9.92 -6.25
C LEU A 85 -3.65 -9.04 -6.95
N ALA A 86 -3.51 -7.71 -6.91
CA ALA A 86 -4.37 -6.79 -7.63
C ALA A 86 -4.04 -6.80 -9.14
N GLY A 87 -4.43 -7.86 -9.84
CA GLY A 87 -4.57 -7.86 -11.31
C GLY A 87 -3.37 -8.31 -12.14
N GLN A 88 -2.46 -9.15 -11.63
CA GLN A 88 -1.42 -9.75 -12.47
C GLN A 88 -1.83 -11.11 -13.04
N GLU A 89 -1.65 -11.27 -14.36
CA GLU A 89 -1.64 -12.55 -15.06
C GLU A 89 -0.55 -13.46 -14.46
N PRO A 90 -0.84 -14.75 -14.18
CA PRO A 90 0.15 -15.63 -13.57
C PRO A 90 1.32 -15.89 -14.53
N GLY A 91 2.52 -15.46 -14.13
CA GLY A 91 3.77 -15.85 -14.77
C GLY A 91 4.18 -17.30 -14.47
N GLU A 92 5.35 -17.70 -14.95
CA GLU A 92 5.92 -19.02 -14.64
C GLU A 92 6.43 -19.07 -13.19
N CYS A 93 6.01 -20.07 -12.41
CA CYS A 93 6.42 -20.32 -11.01
C CYS A 93 7.94 -20.21 -10.80
N SER A 94 8.69 -20.82 -11.71
CA SER A 94 10.15 -20.90 -11.65
C SER A 94 10.80 -19.53 -11.64
N LYS A 95 10.27 -18.55 -12.37
CA LYS A 95 10.80 -17.18 -12.40
C LYS A 95 10.55 -16.45 -11.09
N HIS A 96 9.38 -16.62 -10.48
CA HIS A 96 9.07 -16.03 -9.18
C HIS A 96 9.90 -16.66 -8.06
N LEU A 97 10.09 -17.98 -8.09
CA LEU A 97 10.89 -18.70 -7.11
C LEU A 97 12.39 -18.35 -7.21
N VAL A 98 12.94 -18.29 -8.42
CA VAL A 98 14.34 -17.88 -8.65
C VAL A 98 14.56 -16.43 -8.21
N SER A 99 13.63 -15.52 -8.53
CA SER A 99 13.70 -14.13 -8.06
C SER A 99 13.65 -14.06 -6.54
N CYS A 100 12.76 -14.80 -5.90
CA CYS A 100 12.66 -14.85 -4.44
C CYS A 100 13.96 -15.33 -3.77
N ILE A 101 14.56 -16.41 -4.30
CA ILE A 101 15.82 -16.96 -3.77
C ILE A 101 16.97 -15.96 -3.97
N LYS A 102 17.02 -15.30 -5.13
CA LYS A 102 18.03 -14.28 -5.43
C LYS A 102 17.96 -13.12 -4.44
N GLU A 103 16.80 -12.46 -4.33
CA GLU A 103 16.65 -11.28 -3.47
C GLU A 103 16.88 -11.63 -1.99
N PHE A 104 16.41 -12.82 -1.56
CA PHE A 104 16.69 -13.30 -0.20
C PHE A 104 18.17 -13.58 0.03
N GLY A 105 18.87 -14.15 -0.96
CA GLY A 105 20.31 -14.37 -0.90
C GLY A 105 21.10 -13.07 -0.81
N GLU A 106 20.79 -12.07 -1.63
CA GLU A 106 21.42 -10.75 -1.61
C GLU A 106 21.20 -10.03 -0.27
N PHE A 107 20.02 -10.19 0.34
CA PHE A 107 19.76 -9.70 1.69
C PHE A 107 20.67 -10.36 2.74
N VAL A 108 20.75 -11.69 2.75
CA VAL A 108 21.60 -12.44 3.69
C VAL A 108 23.08 -12.08 3.51
N GLU A 109 23.55 -11.92 2.27
CA GLU A 109 24.92 -11.49 1.97
C GLU A 109 25.21 -10.07 2.49
N THR A 110 24.26 -9.14 2.32
CA THR A 110 24.39 -7.77 2.80
C THR A 110 24.48 -7.72 4.33
N VAL A 111 23.62 -8.47 5.02
CA VAL A 111 23.66 -8.60 6.48
C VAL A 111 24.97 -9.24 6.94
N SER A 112 25.41 -10.32 6.29
CA SER A 112 26.66 -11.00 6.66
C SER A 112 27.88 -10.12 6.46
N SER A 113 27.89 -9.29 5.40
CA SER A 113 28.99 -8.36 5.12
C SER A 113 29.02 -7.21 6.11
N ALA A 114 27.87 -6.61 6.42
CA ALA A 114 27.76 -5.53 7.40
C ALA A 114 28.01 -5.98 8.85
N ALA A 115 27.80 -7.26 9.17
CA ALA A 115 28.08 -7.81 10.49
C ALA A 115 29.54 -8.27 10.67
N ALA A 116 30.37 -8.21 9.62
CA ALA A 116 31.71 -8.79 9.63
C ALA A 116 32.69 -8.06 10.57
N ASP A 117 32.49 -6.76 10.78
CA ASP A 117 33.31 -5.91 11.67
C ASP A 117 32.66 -5.63 13.03
N ASN A 118 31.51 -6.24 13.31
CA ASN A 118 30.68 -6.03 14.52
C ASN A 118 30.21 -4.59 14.76
N ASP A 119 30.26 -3.71 13.76
CA ASP A 119 29.79 -2.32 13.88
C ASP A 119 28.94 -1.92 12.67
N ILE A 120 27.62 -2.11 12.77
CA ILE A 120 26.70 -1.76 11.69
C ILE A 120 26.50 -0.24 11.67
N THR A 121 27.07 0.42 10.67
CA THR A 121 26.91 1.85 10.46
C THR A 121 25.49 2.20 9.98
N HIS A 122 25.13 3.49 10.08
CA HIS A 122 23.83 3.97 9.61
C HIS A 122 23.58 3.71 8.11
N ASN A 123 24.63 3.79 7.29
CA ASN A 123 24.51 3.52 5.85
C ASN A 123 24.27 2.03 5.59
N GLU A 124 24.97 1.15 6.30
CA GLU A 124 24.78 -0.30 6.17
C GLU A 124 23.41 -0.73 6.67
N LEU A 125 22.93 -0.15 7.77
CA LEU A 125 21.58 -0.41 8.26
C LEU A 125 20.53 0.00 7.22
N LYS A 126 20.72 1.14 6.55
CA LYS A 126 19.84 1.59 5.46
C LYS A 126 19.86 0.62 4.28
N ASP A 127 21.04 0.11 3.91
CA ASP A 127 21.17 -0.87 2.82
C ASP A 127 20.51 -2.21 3.18
N ILE A 128 20.69 -2.69 4.42
CA ILE A 128 20.01 -3.86 4.97
C ILE A 128 18.49 -3.70 4.89
N HIS A 129 17.96 -2.54 5.27
CA HIS A 129 16.53 -2.25 5.15
C HIS A 129 16.04 -2.30 3.70
N GLY A 130 16.79 -1.71 2.76
CA GLY A 130 16.47 -1.77 1.33
C GLY A 130 16.38 -3.21 0.82
N ARG A 131 17.42 -4.02 1.09
CA ARG A 131 17.46 -5.42 0.66
C ARG A 131 16.41 -6.30 1.32
N CYS A 132 16.09 -6.03 2.59
CA CYS A 132 15.00 -6.70 3.28
C CYS A 132 13.65 -6.44 2.59
N ALA A 133 13.37 -5.19 2.22
CA ALA A 133 12.14 -4.82 1.51
C ALA A 133 12.05 -5.50 0.13
N ASP A 134 13.16 -5.59 -0.60
CA ASP A 134 13.23 -6.29 -1.89
C ASP A 134 12.93 -7.79 -1.75
N ALA A 135 13.52 -8.45 -0.75
CA ALA A 135 13.28 -9.85 -0.45
C ALA A 135 11.80 -10.10 -0.06
N GLN A 136 11.23 -9.25 0.80
CA GLN A 136 9.82 -9.33 1.17
C GLN A 136 8.89 -9.15 -0.05
N ALA A 137 9.20 -8.20 -0.95
CA ALA A 137 8.44 -8.01 -2.18
C ALA A 137 8.50 -9.23 -3.11
N ALA A 138 9.66 -9.90 -3.20
CA ALA A 138 9.82 -11.10 -4.01
C ALA A 138 9.03 -12.30 -3.43
N ILE A 139 9.03 -12.47 -2.11
CA ILE A 139 8.21 -13.48 -1.41
C ILE A 139 6.72 -13.24 -1.68
N LEU A 140 6.25 -11.99 -1.57
CA LEU A 140 4.85 -11.65 -1.81
C LEU A 140 4.42 -11.92 -3.26
N LYS A 141 5.30 -11.70 -4.24
CA LYS A 141 5.03 -12.07 -5.64
C LYS A 141 4.87 -13.58 -5.82
N LEU A 142 5.70 -14.39 -5.15
CA LEU A 142 5.58 -15.84 -5.18
C LEU A 142 4.28 -16.33 -4.52
N GLN A 143 3.91 -15.74 -3.39
CA GLN A 143 2.63 -16.01 -2.73
C GLN A 143 1.45 -15.66 -3.64
N ALA A 144 1.48 -14.48 -4.25
CA ALA A 144 0.42 -14.04 -5.16
C ALA A 144 0.25 -14.97 -6.37
N TRP A 145 1.36 -15.44 -6.93
CA TRP A 145 1.33 -16.47 -7.97
C TRP A 145 0.65 -17.76 -7.50
N ALA A 146 0.99 -18.24 -6.30
CA ALA A 146 0.44 -19.48 -5.75
C ALA A 146 -1.07 -19.37 -5.51
N GLU A 147 -1.53 -18.22 -4.99
CA GLU A 147 -2.94 -17.91 -4.79
C GLU A 147 -3.70 -17.81 -6.12
N ALA A 148 -3.16 -17.10 -7.11
CA ALA A 148 -3.75 -17.05 -8.45
C ALA A 148 -3.90 -18.45 -9.08
N ARG A 149 -2.88 -19.30 -8.92
CA ARG A 149 -2.90 -20.69 -9.40
C ARG A 149 -3.91 -21.56 -8.65
N HIS A 150 -4.07 -21.33 -7.34
CA HIS A 150 -5.07 -21.99 -6.52
C HIS A 150 -6.48 -21.64 -7.00
N GLU A 151 -6.79 -20.35 -7.21
CA GLU A 151 -8.09 -19.88 -7.73
C GLU A 151 -8.43 -20.51 -9.09
N GLN A 152 -7.47 -20.55 -10.02
CA GLN A 152 -7.67 -21.18 -11.33
C GLN A 152 -7.94 -22.69 -11.26
N SER A 153 -7.35 -23.35 -10.25
CA SER A 153 -7.49 -24.79 -10.01
C SER A 153 -8.78 -25.16 -9.27
N LYS A 154 -9.55 -24.18 -8.78
CA LYS A 154 -10.86 -24.45 -8.17
C LYS A 154 -11.81 -25.04 -9.22
N PRO A 155 -12.57 -26.11 -8.88
CA PRO A 155 -13.62 -26.65 -9.75
C PRO A 155 -14.60 -25.56 -10.14
N ALA A 156 -15.17 -25.60 -11.35
CA ALA A 156 -16.03 -24.55 -11.90
C ALA A 156 -17.17 -24.09 -10.96
N ARG A 157 -17.65 -24.97 -10.07
CA ARG A 157 -18.67 -24.67 -9.05
C ARG A 157 -18.21 -23.79 -7.87
N LEU A 158 -16.91 -23.53 -7.73
CA LEU A 158 -16.28 -22.78 -6.63
C LEU A 158 -15.47 -21.56 -7.12
N ARG A 159 -15.49 -21.27 -8.42
CA ARG A 159 -14.89 -20.02 -8.94
C ARG A 159 -15.82 -18.88 -8.57
N VAL A 160 -15.29 -17.89 -7.85
CA VAL A 160 -16.02 -16.66 -7.53
C VAL A 160 -16.32 -15.94 -8.85
N ALA A 161 -17.60 -15.64 -9.08
CA ALA A 161 -18.08 -14.92 -10.25
C ALA A 161 -17.68 -13.44 -10.21
#